data_AF-A0A1E7DQW3-F1
#
_entry.id   AF-A0A1E7DQW3-F1
#
_cell.length_a   1.000
_cell.length_b   1.000
_cell.length_c   1.000
_cell.angle_alpha   90.00
_cell.angle_beta   90.00
_cell.angle_gamma   90.00
#
_symmetry.space_group_name_H-M   'P 1'
#
loop_
_entity.id
_entity.type
_entity.pdbx_description
1 polymer ?
#
loop_
_entity_poly.entity_id
_entity_poly.type
_entity_poly.pdbx_seq_one_letter_code
_entity_poly.pdbx_strand_id
1 'polypeptide(L)' 'MQSYLTRGIFFNILGFFFVFLAIQDVNQNEFGFFTYLLILLATMDIGTGIRMMLTHFKLKKSQK' A
#
# COMPACT_ATOMS: atom_id res chain seq x y z
N MET A 1 23.49 9.61 -4.76
CA MET A 1 22.00 9.71 -4.77
C MET A 1 21.43 8.32 -5.03
N GLN A 2 21.33 7.47 -4.00
CA GLN A 2 20.82 6.11 -4.17
C GLN A 2 19.32 6.14 -4.44
N SER A 3 18.98 5.74 -5.67
CA SER A 3 17.67 5.54 -6.29
C SER A 3 16.45 5.53 -5.35
N TYR A 4 15.88 6.72 -5.14
CA TYR A 4 14.54 6.89 -4.55
C TYR A 4 13.45 6.16 -5.36
N LEU A 5 13.70 5.92 -6.66
CA LEU A 5 12.78 5.25 -7.58
C LEU A 5 12.59 3.75 -7.26
N THR A 6 13.69 3.06 -6.93
CA THR A 6 13.65 1.63 -6.63
C THR A 6 12.87 1.34 -5.35
N ARG A 7 13.02 2.23 -4.35
CA ARG A 7 12.33 2.11 -3.06
C ARG A 7 10.81 2.28 -3.21
N GLY A 8 10.37 3.23 -4.04
CA GLY A 8 8.94 3.47 -4.30
C GLY A 8 8.23 2.31 -5.02
N ILE A 9 8.90 1.66 -5.98
CA ILE A 9 8.38 0.46 -6.65
C ILE A 9 8.29 -0.72 -5.67
N PHE A 10 9.29 -0.85 -4.80
CA PHE A 10 9.34 -1.91 -3.79
C PHE A 10 8.16 -1.83 -2.82
N PHE A 11 7.80 -0.64 -2.33
CA PHE A 11 6.65 -0.45 -1.44
C PHE A 11 5.31 -0.75 -2.11
N ASN A 12 5.14 -0.44 -3.41
CA ASN A 12 3.91 -0.75 -4.12
C ASN A 12 3.76 -2.27 -4.37
N ILE A 13 4.86 -2.95 -4.71
CA ILE A 13 4.89 -4.42 -4.84
C ILE A 13 4.66 -5.09 -3.48
N LEU A 14 5.28 -4.59 -2.40
CA LEU A 14 5.06 -5.07 -1.04
C LEU A 14 3.60 -4.92 -0.60
N GLY A 15 2.97 -3.77 -0.88
CA GLY A 15 1.56 -3.56 -0.57
C GLY A 15 0.65 -4.56 -1.28
N PHE A 16 0.87 -4.82 -2.57
CA PHE A 16 0.15 -5.86 -3.32
C PHE A 16 0.41 -7.27 -2.76
N PHE A 17 1.64 -7.53 -2.33
CA PHE A 17 2.02 -8.79 -1.71
C PHE A 17 1.27 -9.02 -0.38
N PHE A 18 1.15 -7.98 0.46
CA PHE A 18 0.37 -8.07 1.70
C PHE A 18 -1.13 -8.27 1.45
N VAL A 19 -1.70 -7.68 0.39
CA VAL A 19 -3.09 -7.96 -0.01
C VAL A 19 -3.26 -9.43 -0.42
N PHE A 20 -2.34 -9.97 -1.23
CA PHE A 20 -2.38 -11.37 -1.64
C PHE A 20 -2.29 -12.32 -0.44
N LEU A 21 -1.36 -12.05 0.49
CA LEU A 21 -1.24 -12.82 1.73
C LEU A 21 -2.50 -12.75 2.59
N ALA A 22 -3.14 -11.58 2.71
CA ALA A 22 -4.39 -11.44 3.45
C ALA A 22 -5.53 -12.27 2.84
N ILE A 23 -5.63 -12.31 1.51
CA ILE A 23 -6.64 -13.10 0.80
C ILE A 23 -6.38 -14.61 0.95
N GLN A 24 -5.11 -15.01 0.93
CA GLN A 24 -4.74 -16.42 1.11
C GLN A 24 -5.00 -16.87 2.55
N ASP A 25 -4.66 -16.03 3.53
CA ASP A 25 -4.87 -16.29 4.95
C ASP A 25 -6.37 -16.38 5.30
N VAL A 26 -7.19 -15.46 4.79
CA VAL A 26 -8.65 -15.51 5.04
C VAL A 26 -9.32 -16.73 4.41
N ASN A 27 -8.79 -17.24 3.30
CA ASN A 27 -9.29 -18.47 2.68
C ASN A 27 -8.96 -19.72 3.50
N GLN A 28 -7.85 -19.72 4.24
CA GLN A 28 -7.40 -20.88 5.02
C GLN A 28 -7.83 -20.84 6.48
N ASN A 29 -7.81 -19.67 7.11
CA ASN A 29 -7.94 -19.50 8.56
C ASN A 29 -9.14 -18.62 8.97
N GLU A 30 -10.03 -18.29 8.01
CA GLU A 30 -11.11 -17.30 8.17
C GLU A 30 -10.59 -15.90 8.57
N PHE A 31 -11.46 -14.97 8.95
CA PHE A 31 -11.06 -13.63 9.38
C PHE A 31 -10.41 -13.66 10.78
N GLY A 32 -9.16 -14.10 10.84
CA GLY A 32 -8.35 -14.13 12.06
C GLY A 32 -7.65 -12.80 12.36
N PHE A 33 -7.09 -12.71 13.57
CA PHE A 33 -6.29 -11.55 13.99
C PHE A 33 -5.15 -11.24 12.99
N PHE A 34 -4.51 -12.29 12.46
CA PHE A 34 -3.41 -12.14 11.49
C PHE A 34 -3.88 -11.53 10.17
N THR A 35 -5.06 -11.93 9.68
CA THR A 35 -5.69 -11.35 8.49
C THR A 35 -5.97 -9.86 8.68
N TYR A 36 -6.51 -9.44 9.82
CA TYR A 36 -6.73 -8.03 10.12
C TYR A 36 -5.42 -7.23 10.18
N LEU A 37 -4.35 -7.84 10.70
CA LEU A 37 -3.02 -7.22 10.73
C LEU A 37 -2.46 -7.01 9.31
N LEU A 38 -2.62 -8.01 8.44
CA LEU A 38 -2.21 -7.94 7.02
C LEU A 38 -3.02 -6.89 6.26
N ILE A 39 -4.35 -6.83 6.48
CA ILE A 39 -5.22 -5.81 5.89
C ILE A 39 -4.82 -4.42 6.37
N LEU A 40 -4.50 -4.24 7.65
CA LEU A 40 -4.03 -2.97 8.21
C LEU A 40 -2.72 -2.53 7.55
N LEU A 41 -1.74 -3.44 7.44
CA LEU A 41 -0.46 -3.16 6.77
C LEU A 41 -0.68 -2.76 5.30
N ALA A 42 -1.44 -3.55 4.55
CA ALA A 42 -1.78 -3.27 3.17
C ALA A 42 -2.48 -1.92 3.02
N THR A 43 -3.38 -1.57 3.94
CA THR A 43 -4.09 -0.29 3.94
C THR A 43 -3.14 0.87 4.22
N MET A 44 -2.15 0.71 5.11
CA MET A 44 -1.13 1.71 5.36
C MET A 44 -0.24 1.93 4.12
N ASP A 45 0.23 0.86 3.47
CA ASP A 45 1.06 0.95 2.26
C ASP A 45 0.29 1.60 1.09
N ILE A 46 -0.93 1.13 0.81
CA ILE A 46 -1.80 1.69 -0.24
C ILE A 46 -2.21 3.13 0.10
N GLY A 47 -2.56 3.41 1.36
CA GLY A 47 -2.93 4.74 1.83
C GLY A 47 -1.81 5.76 1.65
N THR A 48 -0.55 5.35 1.86
CA THR A 48 0.63 6.18 1.60
C THR A 48 0.79 6.43 0.09
N GLY A 49 0.56 5.41 -0.75
CA GLY A 49 0.51 5.53 -2.21
C GLY A 49 -0.56 6.50 -2.71
N ILE A 50 -1.78 6.40 -2.16
CA ILE A 50 -2.90 7.31 -2.45
C ILE A 50 -2.57 8.73 -1.99
N ARG A 51 -1.99 8.91 -0.79
CA ARG A 51 -1.61 10.24 -0.29
C ARG A 51 -0.55 10.90 -1.16
N MET A 52 0.44 10.15 -1.67
CA MET A 52 1.41 10.66 -2.64
C MET A 52 0.75 11.06 -3.97
N MET A 53 -0.18 10.24 -4.48
CA MET A 53 -0.98 10.59 -5.67
C MET A 53 -1.83 11.85 -5.45
N LEU A 54 -2.58 11.93 -4.35
CA LEU A 54 -3.42 13.08 -3.99
C LEU A 54 -2.59 14.37 -3.80
N THR A 55 -1.36 14.26 -3.27
CA THR A 55 -0.44 15.41 -3.15
C THR A 55 0.00 15.90 -4.54
N HIS A 56 0.26 15.00 -5.49
CA HIS A 56 0.50 15.35 -6.89
C HIS A 56 -0.74 16.03 -7.53
N PHE A 57 -1.95 15.54 -7.28
CA PHE A 57 -3.18 16.17 -7.78
C PHE A 57 -3.45 17.55 -7.13
N LYS A 58 -3.15 17.71 -5.84
CA LYS A 58 -3.26 19.00 -5.13
C LYS A 58 -2.27 20.04 -5.67
N LEU A 59 -1.02 19.66 -5.91
CA LEU A 59 -0.01 20.54 -6.51
C LEU A 59 -0.40 20.97 -7.93
N LYS A 60 -1.00 20.07 -8.72
CA LYS A 60 -1.50 20.40 -10.06
C LYS A 60 -2.70 21.34 -10.06
N LYS A 61 -3.50 21.33 -8.99
CA LYS A 61 -4.65 22.23 -8.81
C LYS A 61 -4.26 23.61 -8.28
N SER A 62 -3.09 23.74 -7.63
CA SER A 62 -2.56 24.99 -7.08
C SER A 62 -1.67 25.78 -8.05
N GLN A 63 -1.41 25.27 -9.26
CA GLN A 63 -0.74 25.99 -10.35
C GLN A 63 -1.73 26.54 -11.39
N LYS A 64 -2.98 26.77 -11.01
CA LYS A 64 -3.96 27.48 -11.82
C LYS A 64 -4.32 28.80 -11.16
#